data_AF-A0A947BH73-F1
#
_entry.id   AF-A0A947BH73-F1
#
_cell.length_a   1.000
_cell.length_b   1.000
_cell.length_c   1.000
_cell.angle_alpha   90.00
_cell.angle_beta   90.00
_cell.angle_gamma   90.00
#
_symmetry.space_group_name_H-M   'P 1'
#
loop_
_entity.id
_entity.type
_entity.pdbx_description
1 polymer ?
#
loop_
_entity_poly.entity_id
_entity_poly.type
_entity_poly.pdbx_seq_one_letter_code
_entity_poly.pdbx_strand_id
1 'polypeptide(L)'
;MATHKPVEGGGGRMALAGFAVLGLVLAGIAGRILSYPLNRDENLFVTVAANIGNGDIYRDLGYNHLPNLPYLLGLVYEMVGTSNPLLTARVLLIGFWLLAIVSIWKLSRQLSSGSVAFLAASLVLLCNTMLLTGAGTLATNNFVPVALVFPAFALLVSGIERENLSPARLFFAGLIASLVIGFKANYVFIAPFFALAILITPIANSMKERLVRGLLPLAAGGIIGGLPTLAHMLSDPEAFFAHTLSYFMELHPAYWAEADLPKAVGIKDKILLAERMWLGNTSLLALVIVGTMAALVTAMNGLRALTDWKVIVIAGMALCGFVVSFVPTPSFDHYYVPPLPFLVLLILVLAGKIGGEHRRAVTMLMASAAVLCVLNATPRLAGGLASFATTGSWDTLRLARDVQ
;
A
#
# COMPACT_ATOMS: atom_id res chain seq x y z
N MET A 1 -23.57 -18.49 -42.37
CA MET A 1 -23.49 -17.58 -41.20
C MET A 1 -23.39 -18.47 -39.95
N ALA A 2 -22.18 -18.85 -39.56
CA ALA A 2 -21.95 -19.81 -38.47
C ALA A 2 -21.77 -19.04 -37.15
N THR A 3 -22.72 -19.19 -36.24
CA THR A 3 -22.68 -18.63 -34.89
C THR A 3 -21.68 -19.43 -34.05
N HIS A 4 -20.51 -18.86 -33.82
CA HIS A 4 -19.50 -19.41 -32.92
C HIS A 4 -20.03 -19.32 -31.48
N LYS A 5 -20.46 -20.45 -30.89
CA LYS A 5 -20.75 -20.53 -29.45
C LYS A 5 -19.42 -20.40 -28.67
N PRO A 6 -19.32 -19.51 -27.67
CA PRO A 6 -18.16 -19.47 -26.80
C PRO A 6 -18.13 -20.74 -25.92
N VAL A 7 -16.95 -21.36 -25.83
CA VAL A 7 -16.68 -22.49 -24.95
C VAL A 7 -16.56 -21.97 -23.51
N GLU A 8 -17.65 -21.99 -22.76
CA GLU A 8 -17.74 -21.44 -21.39
C GLU A 8 -17.27 -22.41 -20.26
N GLY A 9 -16.75 -23.60 -20.58
CA GLY A 9 -16.52 -24.65 -19.57
C GLY A 9 -15.24 -24.55 -18.72
N GLY A 10 -14.21 -23.82 -19.17
CA GLY A 10 -12.86 -23.85 -18.54
C GLY A 10 -12.58 -22.75 -17.52
N GLY A 11 -13.25 -21.59 -17.63
CA GLY A 11 -12.89 -20.39 -16.86
C GLY A 11 -13.21 -20.47 -15.36
N GLY A 12 -14.30 -21.17 -15.00
CA GLY A 12 -14.78 -21.23 -13.61
C GLY A 12 -13.83 -21.96 -12.66
N ARG A 13 -13.25 -23.08 -13.09
CA ARG A 13 -12.36 -23.90 -12.25
C ARG A 13 -11.02 -23.20 -11.96
N MET A 14 -10.44 -22.52 -12.94
CA MET A 14 -9.21 -21.74 -12.76
C MET A 14 -9.43 -20.54 -11.84
N ALA A 15 -10.58 -19.87 -11.94
CA ALA A 15 -10.92 -18.78 -11.04
C ALA A 15 -11.05 -19.27 -9.59
N LEU A 16 -11.75 -20.39 -9.36
CA LEU A 16 -11.90 -20.99 -8.03
C LEU A 16 -10.54 -21.36 -7.42
N ALA A 17 -9.66 -22.01 -8.20
CA ALA A 17 -8.31 -22.36 -7.74
C ALA A 17 -7.49 -21.11 -7.38
N GLY A 18 -7.57 -20.04 -8.19
CA GLY A 18 -6.90 -18.77 -7.89
C GLY A 18 -7.39 -18.14 -6.57
N PHE A 19 -8.70 -18.12 -6.33
CA PHE A 19 -9.26 -17.64 -5.06
C PHE A 19 -8.88 -18.52 -3.87
N ALA A 20 -8.83 -19.86 -4.05
CA ALA A 20 -8.38 -20.76 -2.99
C ALA A 20 -6.91 -20.50 -2.61
N VAL A 21 -6.03 -20.28 -3.60
CA VAL A 21 -4.63 -19.89 -3.35
C VAL A 21 -4.55 -18.56 -2.60
N LEU A 22 -5.30 -17.54 -3.02
CA LEU A 22 -5.33 -16.25 -2.32
C LEU A 22 -5.84 -16.40 -0.87
N GLY A 23 -6.88 -17.21 -0.67
CA GLY A 23 -7.41 -17.51 0.66
C GLY A 23 -6.37 -18.19 1.56
N LEU A 24 -5.63 -19.17 1.03
CA LEU A 24 -4.57 -19.85 1.78
C LEU A 24 -3.40 -18.91 2.12
N VAL A 25 -2.98 -18.08 1.17
CA VAL A 25 -1.93 -17.07 1.41
C VAL A 25 -2.38 -16.06 2.45
N LEU A 26 -3.61 -15.55 2.34
CA LEU A 26 -4.17 -14.61 3.32
C LEU A 26 -4.29 -15.24 4.71
N ALA A 27 -4.68 -16.51 4.81
CA ALA A 27 -4.69 -17.24 6.07
C ALA A 27 -3.27 -17.31 6.65
N GLY A 28 -2.26 -17.66 5.85
CA GLY A 28 -0.86 -17.65 6.28
C GLY A 28 -0.40 -16.27 6.77
N ILE A 29 -0.76 -15.19 6.07
CA ILE A 29 -0.48 -13.81 6.51
C ILE A 29 -1.19 -13.49 7.83
N ALA A 30 -2.46 -13.85 7.97
CA ALA A 30 -3.23 -13.62 9.19
C ALA A 30 -2.60 -14.33 10.40
N GLY A 31 -2.23 -15.61 10.24
CA GLY A 31 -1.54 -16.36 11.30
C GLY A 31 -0.19 -15.74 11.66
N ARG A 32 0.57 -15.25 10.66
CA ARG A 32 1.82 -14.48 10.91
C ARG A 32 1.57 -13.19 11.66
N ILE A 33 0.55 -12.41 11.30
CA ILE A 33 0.19 -11.15 11.97
C ILE A 33 -0.14 -11.43 13.44
N LEU A 34 -1.01 -12.41 13.70
CA LEU A 34 -1.47 -12.73 15.05
C LEU A 34 -0.33 -13.24 15.93
N SER A 35 0.57 -14.06 15.39
CA SER A 35 1.69 -14.62 16.13
C SER A 35 2.99 -13.83 16.04
N TYR A 36 3.00 -12.64 15.41
CA TYR A 36 4.24 -11.88 15.25
C TYR A 36 4.74 -11.39 16.62
N PRO A 37 6.05 -11.50 16.93
CA PRO A 37 6.58 -11.00 18.19
C PRO A 37 6.26 -9.52 18.41
N LEU A 38 5.99 -9.15 19.66
CA LEU A 38 5.76 -7.76 20.03
C LEU A 38 6.96 -6.91 19.63
N ASN A 39 6.70 -5.76 19.03
CA ASN A 39 7.73 -4.85 18.57
C ASN A 39 7.56 -3.47 19.21
N ARG A 40 8.68 -2.79 19.47
CA ARG A 40 8.71 -1.44 20.03
C ARG A 40 7.88 -0.45 19.21
N ASP A 41 7.99 -0.50 17.88
CA ASP A 41 7.29 0.44 17.01
C ASP A 41 5.77 0.20 17.07
N GLU A 42 5.33 -1.07 17.15
CA GLU A 42 3.91 -1.42 17.30
C GLU A 42 3.35 -0.93 18.65
N ASN A 43 4.12 -1.08 19.74
CA ASN A 43 3.74 -0.56 21.06
C ASN A 43 3.51 0.95 21.05
N LEU A 44 4.34 1.71 20.33
CA LEU A 44 4.16 3.16 20.21
C LEU A 44 2.76 3.51 19.64
N PHE A 45 2.36 2.92 18.51
CA PHE A 45 1.06 3.24 17.89
C PHE A 45 -0.11 2.78 18.75
N VAL A 46 -0.05 1.55 19.28
CA VAL A 46 -1.13 0.96 20.09
C VAL A 46 -1.32 1.72 21.40
N THR A 47 -0.24 2.11 22.07
CA THR A 47 -0.31 2.83 23.35
C THR A 47 -0.89 4.23 23.17
N VAL A 48 -0.43 4.97 22.16
CA VAL A 48 -0.96 6.32 21.88
C VAL A 48 -2.44 6.23 21.51
N ALA A 49 -2.82 5.27 20.65
CA ALA A 49 -4.22 5.05 20.28
C ALA A 49 -5.12 4.73 21.48
N ALA A 50 -4.64 3.92 22.43
CA ALA A 50 -5.39 3.57 23.64
C ALA A 50 -5.51 4.72 24.65
N ASN A 51 -4.68 5.76 24.53
CA ASN A 51 -4.67 6.93 25.40
C ASN A 51 -5.18 8.20 24.70
N ILE A 52 -5.82 8.07 23.53
CA ILE A 52 -6.48 9.21 22.87
C ILE A 52 -7.54 9.76 23.82
N GLY A 53 -7.48 11.07 24.07
CA GLY A 53 -8.37 11.78 24.99
C GLY A 53 -7.80 12.02 26.38
N ASN A 54 -6.69 11.36 26.75
CA ASN A 54 -6.01 11.55 28.04
C ASN A 54 -4.92 12.63 28.00
N GLY A 55 -4.73 13.29 26.86
CA GLY A 55 -3.71 14.32 26.64
C GLY A 55 -3.51 14.62 25.17
N ASP A 56 -2.68 15.61 24.88
CA ASP A 56 -2.20 15.89 23.53
C ASP A 56 -1.20 14.81 23.08
N ILE A 57 -1.37 14.32 21.84
CA ILE A 57 -0.56 13.20 21.34
C ILE A 57 0.93 13.58 21.19
N TYR A 58 1.24 14.86 20.95
CA TYR A 58 2.61 15.32 20.75
C TYR A 58 3.23 15.73 22.08
N ARG A 59 2.59 16.64 22.82
CA ARG A 59 3.12 17.17 24.08
C ARG A 59 3.15 16.15 25.20
N ASP A 60 2.03 15.44 25.41
CA ASP A 60 1.86 14.61 26.61
C ASP A 60 2.28 13.16 26.33
N LEU A 61 2.07 12.67 25.10
CA LEU A 61 2.39 11.28 24.72
C LEU A 61 3.69 11.14 23.90
N GLY A 62 4.32 12.25 23.50
CA GLY A 62 5.61 12.23 22.78
C GLY A 62 5.56 11.55 21.41
N TYR A 63 4.39 11.47 20.77
CA TYR A 63 4.20 10.69 19.55
C TYR A 63 4.93 11.30 18.36
N ASN A 64 5.77 10.52 17.68
CA ASN A 64 6.70 11.04 16.67
C ASN A 64 6.27 10.76 15.20
N HIS A 65 4.99 10.54 14.94
CA HIS A 65 4.47 10.29 13.59
C HIS A 65 3.22 11.14 13.32
N LEU A 66 2.73 11.06 12.08
CA LEU A 66 1.45 11.69 11.71
C LEU A 66 0.28 11.00 12.41
N PRO A 67 -0.78 11.75 12.77
CA PRO A 67 -1.71 11.33 13.80
C PRO A 67 -2.78 10.33 13.33
N ASN A 68 -2.87 10.08 12.02
CA ASN A 68 -4.02 9.35 11.46
C ASN A 68 -4.10 7.89 11.93
N LEU A 69 -2.96 7.20 12.14
CA LEU A 69 -3.00 5.81 12.60
C LEU A 69 -3.52 5.70 14.04
N PRO A 70 -3.00 6.47 15.02
CA PRO A 70 -3.59 6.49 16.34
C PRO A 70 -5.08 6.79 16.33
N TYR A 71 -5.53 7.82 15.58
CA TYR A 71 -6.96 8.15 15.53
C TYR A 71 -7.81 7.02 14.94
N LEU A 72 -7.35 6.36 13.88
CA LEU A 72 -8.04 5.20 13.33
C LEU A 72 -8.15 4.08 14.36
N LEU A 73 -7.05 3.76 15.04
CA LEU A 73 -7.02 2.69 16.04
C LEU A 73 -7.89 3.03 17.26
N GLY A 74 -7.79 4.25 17.79
CA GLY A 74 -8.60 4.71 18.93
C GLY A 74 -10.09 4.66 18.63
N LEU A 75 -10.51 5.12 17.45
CA LEU A 75 -11.90 5.02 17.00
C LEU A 75 -12.38 3.55 16.96
N VAL A 76 -11.56 2.64 16.44
CA VAL A 76 -11.89 1.21 16.41
C VAL A 76 -11.94 0.61 17.83
N TYR A 77 -11.03 1.02 18.71
CA TYR A 77 -11.02 0.57 20.10
C TYR A 77 -12.28 0.98 20.86
N GLU A 78 -12.73 2.22 20.65
CA GLU A 78 -13.97 2.75 21.22
C GLU A 78 -15.20 2.03 20.66
N MET A 79 -15.31 1.90 19.33
CA MET A 79 -16.44 1.24 18.67
C MET A 79 -16.60 -0.24 19.09
N VAL A 80 -15.48 -0.95 19.30
CA VAL A 80 -15.50 -2.37 19.68
C VAL A 80 -15.51 -2.56 21.20
N GLY A 81 -15.15 -1.53 21.98
CA GLY A 81 -15.01 -1.63 23.43
C GLY A 81 -13.90 -2.61 23.87
N THR A 82 -12.82 -2.73 23.10
CA THR A 82 -11.81 -3.79 23.30
C THR A 82 -10.99 -3.64 24.59
N SER A 83 -10.68 -4.77 25.24
CA SER A 83 -9.66 -4.89 26.30
C SER A 83 -8.29 -5.37 25.80
N ASN A 84 -8.22 -5.76 24.51
CA ASN A 84 -7.02 -6.28 23.85
C ASN A 84 -6.66 -5.37 22.66
N PRO A 85 -6.14 -4.15 22.89
CA PRO A 85 -5.94 -3.16 21.84
C PRO A 85 -4.97 -3.63 20.74
N LEU A 86 -3.94 -4.39 21.11
CA LEU A 86 -3.00 -4.98 20.16
C LEU A 86 -3.67 -5.98 19.22
N LEU A 87 -4.46 -6.92 19.77
CA LEU A 87 -5.19 -7.91 18.98
C LEU A 87 -6.17 -7.21 18.01
N THR A 88 -6.91 -6.22 18.51
CA THR A 88 -7.83 -5.43 17.68
C THR A 88 -7.11 -4.72 16.55
N ALA A 89 -5.94 -4.12 16.80
CA ALA A 89 -5.14 -3.48 15.76
C ALA A 89 -4.62 -4.47 14.71
N ARG A 90 -4.20 -5.66 15.14
CA ARG A 90 -3.75 -6.74 14.25
C ARG A 90 -4.89 -7.32 13.40
N VAL A 91 -6.09 -7.45 13.96
CA VAL A 91 -7.29 -7.84 13.19
C VAL A 91 -7.65 -6.77 12.16
N LEU A 92 -7.58 -5.49 12.53
CA LEU A 92 -7.78 -4.38 11.59
C LEU A 92 -6.76 -4.43 10.44
N LEU A 93 -5.49 -4.75 10.73
CA LEU A 93 -4.45 -4.93 9.73
C LEU A 93 -4.78 -6.05 8.72
N ILE A 94 -5.35 -7.18 9.18
CA ILE A 94 -5.87 -8.23 8.30
C ILE A 94 -6.99 -7.69 7.40
N GLY A 95 -7.86 -6.83 7.93
CA GLY A 95 -8.87 -6.11 7.15
C GLY A 95 -8.27 -5.27 6.02
N PHE A 96 -7.14 -4.59 6.26
CA PHE A 96 -6.43 -3.85 5.21
C PHE A 96 -5.81 -4.76 4.15
N TRP A 97 -5.33 -5.95 4.51
CA TRP A 97 -4.87 -6.94 3.54
C TRP A 97 -6.01 -7.38 2.62
N LEU A 98 -7.20 -7.63 3.18
CA LEU A 98 -8.39 -7.95 2.40
C LEU A 98 -8.82 -6.78 1.50
N LEU A 99 -8.81 -5.54 2.02
CA LEU A 99 -9.10 -4.34 1.25
C LEU A 99 -8.18 -4.19 0.04
N ALA A 100 -6.88 -4.48 0.20
CA ALA A 100 -5.93 -4.46 -0.91
C ALA A 100 -6.32 -5.47 -2.00
N ILE A 101 -6.62 -6.72 -1.65
CA ILE A 101 -7.03 -7.75 -2.62
C ILE A 101 -8.31 -7.35 -3.36
N VAL A 102 -9.33 -6.90 -2.63
CA VAL A 102 -10.61 -6.46 -3.21
C VAL A 102 -10.42 -5.27 -4.15
N SER A 103 -9.54 -4.33 -3.77
CA SER A 103 -9.24 -3.15 -4.58
C SER A 103 -8.46 -3.51 -5.84
N ILE A 104 -7.48 -4.43 -5.76
CA ILE A 104 -6.75 -4.95 -6.92
C ILE A 104 -7.69 -5.71 -7.86
N TRP A 105 -8.63 -6.50 -7.33
CA TRP A 105 -9.67 -7.16 -8.13
C TRP A 105 -10.57 -6.17 -8.86
N LYS A 106 -11.04 -5.13 -8.17
CA LYS A 106 -11.86 -4.08 -8.78
C LYS A 106 -11.10 -3.33 -9.86
N LEU A 107 -9.83 -2.99 -9.60
CA LEU A 107 -8.94 -2.35 -10.55
C LEU A 107 -8.66 -3.21 -11.77
N SER A 108 -8.40 -4.51 -11.61
CA SER A 108 -8.12 -5.39 -12.75
C SER A 108 -9.32 -5.51 -13.69
N ARG A 109 -10.55 -5.48 -13.15
CA ARG A 109 -11.78 -5.43 -13.93
C ARG A 109 -11.94 -4.09 -14.62
N GLN A 110 -11.69 -2.99 -13.92
CA GLN A 110 -11.77 -1.64 -14.48
C GLN A 110 -10.76 -1.45 -15.62
N LEU A 111 -9.54 -1.95 -15.46
CA LEU A 111 -8.46 -1.85 -16.44
C LEU A 111 -8.47 -2.97 -17.49
N SER A 112 -9.45 -3.87 -17.44
CA SER A 112 -9.56 -5.03 -18.34
C SER A 112 -8.31 -5.92 -18.39
N SER A 113 -7.54 -5.98 -17.29
CA SER A 113 -6.27 -6.71 -17.18
C SER A 113 -6.43 -8.24 -17.21
N GLY A 114 -7.62 -8.74 -16.90
CA GLY A 114 -7.92 -10.18 -16.80
C GLY A 114 -7.63 -10.80 -15.42
N SER A 115 -8.19 -11.99 -15.19
CA SER A 115 -8.14 -12.68 -13.88
C SER A 115 -6.74 -13.15 -13.50
N VAL A 116 -5.93 -13.57 -14.46
CA VAL A 116 -4.55 -14.03 -14.18
C VAL A 116 -3.63 -12.87 -13.83
N ALA A 117 -3.80 -11.70 -14.46
CA ALA A 117 -3.09 -10.48 -14.06
C ALA A 117 -3.50 -10.03 -12.65
N PHE A 118 -4.80 -10.12 -12.30
CA PHE A 118 -5.26 -9.91 -10.93
C PHE A 118 -4.57 -10.84 -9.93
N LEU A 119 -4.55 -12.13 -10.22
CA LEU A 119 -3.95 -13.13 -9.35
C LEU A 119 -2.45 -12.87 -9.16
N ALA A 120 -1.72 -12.63 -10.26
CA ALA A 120 -0.30 -12.33 -10.23
C ALA A 120 0.01 -11.03 -9.46
N ALA A 121 -0.71 -9.93 -9.75
CA ALA A 121 -0.54 -8.66 -9.05
C ALA A 121 -0.84 -8.78 -7.54
N SER A 122 -1.88 -9.53 -7.17
CA SER A 122 -2.21 -9.81 -5.77
C SER A 122 -1.10 -10.62 -5.09
N LEU A 123 -0.61 -11.69 -5.73
CA LEU A 123 0.43 -12.54 -5.15
C LEU A 123 1.79 -11.84 -5.09
N VAL A 124 2.11 -10.95 -6.03
CA VAL A 124 3.30 -10.08 -5.94
C VAL A 124 3.25 -9.23 -4.67
N LEU A 125 2.08 -8.71 -4.29
CA LEU A 125 1.91 -7.96 -3.05
C LEU A 125 1.93 -8.88 -1.82
N LEU A 126 1.06 -9.90 -1.79
CA LEU A 126 0.83 -10.78 -0.64
C LEU A 126 2.06 -11.62 -0.28
N CYS A 127 2.77 -12.12 -1.28
CA CYS A 127 3.97 -12.90 -1.08
C CYS A 127 5.21 -12.02 -0.90
N ASN A 128 5.06 -10.68 -0.86
CA ASN A 128 6.22 -9.82 -0.79
C ASN A 128 6.99 -10.00 0.51
N THR A 129 8.25 -10.40 0.44
CA THR A 129 9.01 -10.73 1.65
C THR A 129 9.20 -9.55 2.60
N MET A 130 9.16 -8.31 2.09
CA MET A 130 9.20 -7.09 2.91
C MET A 130 7.90 -6.89 3.71
N LEU A 131 6.77 -7.34 3.15
CA LEU A 131 5.46 -7.25 3.80
C LEU A 131 5.15 -8.48 4.68
N LEU A 132 5.85 -9.60 4.48
CA LEU A 132 5.78 -10.78 5.35
C LEU A 132 6.64 -10.66 6.63
N THR A 133 7.31 -9.52 6.81
CA THR A 133 8.01 -9.08 8.02
C THR A 133 7.31 -7.85 8.61
N GLY A 134 8.00 -7.11 9.49
CA GLY A 134 7.40 -6.04 10.29
C GLY A 134 6.59 -5.00 9.51
N ALA A 135 6.91 -4.73 8.24
CA ALA A 135 6.19 -3.73 7.46
C ALA A 135 4.72 -4.12 7.18
N GLY A 136 4.40 -5.40 7.04
CA GLY A 136 3.04 -5.89 6.80
C GLY A 136 2.47 -6.80 7.88
N THR A 137 3.25 -7.13 8.92
CA THR A 137 2.80 -7.94 10.06
C THR A 137 2.52 -7.16 11.32
N LEU A 138 3.17 -6.00 11.52
CA LEU A 138 2.96 -5.16 12.71
C LEU A 138 1.85 -4.14 12.46
N ALA A 139 1.04 -3.87 13.48
CA ALA A 139 0.04 -2.81 13.51
C ALA A 139 0.68 -1.40 13.59
N THR A 140 1.43 -1.06 12.55
CA THR A 140 2.16 0.20 12.35
C THR A 140 1.66 0.89 11.09
N ASN A 141 2.16 2.08 10.82
CA ASN A 141 1.78 2.85 9.63
C ASN A 141 2.44 2.38 8.32
N ASN A 142 3.06 1.19 8.30
CA ASN A 142 3.81 0.72 7.15
C ASN A 142 2.91 0.18 6.03
N PHE A 143 1.92 -0.67 6.34
CA PHE A 143 1.09 -1.33 5.33
C PHE A 143 -0.27 -0.66 5.06
N VAL A 144 -0.85 0.02 6.04
CA VAL A 144 -2.13 0.75 5.86
C VAL A 144 -2.09 1.70 4.64
N PRO A 145 -1.03 2.51 4.43
CA PRO A 145 -0.91 3.33 3.22
C PRO A 145 -0.91 2.48 1.93
N VAL A 146 -0.18 1.36 1.92
CA VAL A 146 -0.06 0.45 0.77
C VAL A 146 -1.44 -0.07 0.35
N ALA A 147 -2.26 -0.51 1.31
CA ALA A 147 -3.60 -1.00 1.04
C ALA A 147 -4.54 0.09 0.48
N LEU A 148 -4.37 1.34 0.93
CA LEU A 148 -5.22 2.47 0.54
C LEU A 148 -4.83 3.13 -0.80
N VAL A 149 -3.62 2.91 -1.30
CA VAL A 149 -3.21 3.38 -2.64
C VAL A 149 -4.11 2.80 -3.74
N PHE A 150 -4.49 1.52 -3.64
CA PHE A 150 -5.32 0.85 -4.65
C PHE A 150 -6.72 1.47 -4.80
N PRO A 151 -7.55 1.60 -3.74
CA PRO A 151 -8.85 2.24 -3.88
C PRO A 151 -8.74 3.74 -4.24
N ALA A 152 -7.73 4.46 -3.77
CA ALA A 152 -7.49 5.85 -4.18
C ALA A 152 -7.28 5.96 -5.70
N PHE A 153 -6.41 5.11 -6.25
CA PHE A 153 -6.16 5.06 -7.69
C PHE A 153 -7.38 4.57 -8.49
N ALA A 154 -8.12 3.58 -7.97
CA ALA A 154 -9.35 3.10 -8.61
C ALA A 154 -10.39 4.22 -8.76
N LEU A 155 -10.57 5.03 -7.72
CA LEU A 155 -11.46 6.19 -7.73
C LEU A 155 -10.95 7.28 -8.67
N LEU A 156 -9.65 7.54 -8.71
CA LEU A 156 -9.03 8.49 -9.64
C LEU A 156 -9.32 8.10 -11.09
N VAL A 157 -8.98 6.87 -11.48
CA VAL A 157 -9.24 6.36 -12.84
C VAL A 157 -10.75 6.40 -13.14
N SER A 158 -11.58 5.93 -12.20
CA SER A 158 -13.04 5.91 -12.34
C SER A 158 -13.67 7.30 -12.42
N GLY A 159 -13.00 8.32 -11.89
CA GLY A 159 -13.43 9.71 -11.92
C GLY A 159 -12.98 10.46 -13.18
N ILE A 160 -11.91 9.98 -13.82
CA ILE A 160 -11.31 10.56 -15.02
C ILE A 160 -11.85 9.94 -16.32
N GLU A 161 -12.02 8.62 -16.39
CA GLU A 161 -12.31 7.89 -17.64
C GLU A 161 -13.77 7.94 -18.13
N ARG A 162 -14.65 8.60 -17.38
CA ARG A 162 -16.03 8.80 -17.83
C ARG A 162 -16.07 9.89 -18.91
N GLU A 163 -17.10 9.85 -19.75
CA GLU A 163 -17.38 10.93 -20.73
C GLU A 163 -17.33 12.31 -20.08
N ASN A 164 -17.76 12.40 -18.82
CA ASN A 164 -17.63 13.56 -17.96
C ASN A 164 -16.83 13.23 -16.70
N LEU A 165 -16.01 14.19 -16.22
CA LEU A 165 -15.36 14.09 -14.91
C LEU A 165 -16.41 13.86 -13.82
N SER A 166 -16.07 13.02 -12.83
CA SER A 166 -16.92 12.76 -11.68
C SER A 166 -16.34 13.43 -10.41
N PRO A 167 -16.82 14.64 -10.04
CA PRO A 167 -16.36 15.36 -8.86
C PRO A 167 -16.39 14.52 -7.58
N ALA A 168 -17.45 13.74 -7.35
CA ALA A 168 -17.59 12.92 -6.15
C ALA A 168 -16.49 11.83 -6.07
N ARG A 169 -16.18 11.15 -7.18
CA ARG A 169 -15.12 10.13 -7.19
C ARG A 169 -13.75 10.75 -6.98
N LEU A 170 -13.51 11.91 -7.58
CA LEU A 170 -12.25 12.64 -7.42
C LEU A 170 -12.09 13.21 -6.02
N PHE A 171 -13.17 13.68 -5.40
CA PHE A 171 -13.22 14.02 -3.99
C PHE A 171 -12.79 12.84 -3.11
N PHE A 172 -13.42 11.67 -3.27
CA PHE A 172 -13.02 10.50 -2.47
C PHE A 172 -11.61 9.99 -2.82
N ALA A 173 -11.15 10.14 -4.07
CA ALA A 173 -9.77 9.83 -4.43
C ALA A 173 -8.78 10.73 -3.67
N GLY A 174 -9.07 12.02 -3.57
CA GLY A 174 -8.27 12.99 -2.83
C GLY A 174 -8.29 12.72 -1.33
N LEU A 175 -9.46 12.41 -0.78
CA LEU A 175 -9.62 12.04 0.63
C LEU A 175 -8.78 10.82 0.98
N ILE A 176 -8.91 9.72 0.22
CA ILE A 176 -8.13 8.51 0.50
C ILE A 176 -6.64 8.76 0.26
N ALA A 177 -6.25 9.49 -0.80
CA ALA A 177 -4.85 9.84 -1.05
C ALA A 177 -4.24 10.64 0.12
N SER A 178 -4.97 11.60 0.68
CA SER A 178 -4.51 12.32 1.86
C SER A 178 -4.45 11.43 3.10
N LEU A 179 -5.36 10.48 3.28
CA LEU A 179 -5.23 9.47 4.33
C LEU A 179 -3.96 8.62 4.15
N VAL A 180 -3.61 8.21 2.93
CA VAL A 180 -2.34 7.50 2.65
C VAL A 180 -1.15 8.31 3.17
N ILE A 181 -1.11 9.61 2.86
CA ILE A 181 -0.06 10.54 3.31
C ILE A 181 -0.09 10.68 4.83
N GLY A 182 -1.27 10.89 5.42
CA GLY A 182 -1.46 11.08 6.85
C GLY A 182 -1.17 9.85 7.70
N PHE A 183 -1.21 8.64 7.13
CA PHE A 183 -0.68 7.45 7.79
C PHE A 183 0.85 7.44 7.72
N LYS A 184 1.46 7.77 6.58
CA LYS A 184 2.92 7.79 6.43
C LYS A 184 3.40 8.88 5.47
N ALA A 185 4.08 9.88 6.02
CA ALA A 185 4.53 11.08 5.30
C ALA A 185 5.36 10.79 4.04
N ASN A 186 6.07 9.66 3.98
CA ASN A 186 6.84 9.25 2.82
C ASN A 186 5.99 9.09 1.54
N TYR A 187 4.66 9.03 1.63
CA TYR A 187 3.77 9.00 0.47
C TYR A 187 3.30 10.39 0.00
N VAL A 188 3.82 11.50 0.55
CA VAL A 188 3.43 12.87 0.17
C VAL A 188 3.55 13.13 -1.34
N PHE A 189 4.48 12.44 -2.01
CA PHE A 189 4.65 12.54 -3.46
C PHE A 189 3.43 12.08 -4.27
N ILE A 190 2.49 11.31 -3.71
CA ILE A 190 1.26 10.91 -4.43
C ILE A 190 0.43 12.13 -4.87
N ALA A 191 0.35 13.16 -4.02
CA ALA A 191 -0.50 14.32 -4.25
C ALA A 191 -0.24 15.03 -5.60
N PRO A 192 1.01 15.43 -5.94
CA PRO A 192 1.29 16.05 -7.22
C PRO A 192 1.02 15.13 -8.41
N PHE A 193 1.19 13.81 -8.28
CA PHE A 193 0.89 12.86 -9.36
C PHE A 193 -0.61 12.69 -9.59
N PHE A 194 -1.43 12.73 -8.55
CA PHE A 194 -2.88 12.70 -8.67
C PHE A 194 -3.40 13.99 -9.32
N ALA A 195 -2.83 15.14 -8.98
CA ALA A 195 -3.10 16.40 -9.68
C ALA A 195 -2.66 16.34 -11.15
N LEU A 196 -1.45 15.85 -11.41
CA LEU A 196 -0.90 15.70 -12.75
C LEU A 196 -1.80 14.81 -13.63
N ALA A 197 -2.32 13.70 -13.10
CA ALA A 197 -3.23 12.81 -13.80
C ALA A 197 -4.43 13.56 -14.41
N ILE A 198 -5.04 14.47 -13.65
CA ILE A 198 -6.18 15.28 -14.11
C ILE A 198 -5.76 16.23 -15.25
N LEU A 199 -4.54 16.78 -15.16
CA LEU A 199 -4.04 17.75 -16.13
C LEU A 199 -3.61 17.10 -17.44
N ILE A 200 -2.95 15.94 -17.40
CA ILE A 200 -2.36 15.30 -18.59
C ILE A 200 -3.30 14.31 -19.28
N THR A 201 -4.38 13.88 -18.63
CA THR A 201 -5.30 12.94 -19.29
C THR A 201 -5.87 13.59 -20.55
N PRO A 202 -5.90 12.89 -21.69
CA PRO A 202 -6.55 13.36 -22.91
C PRO A 202 -8.08 13.27 -22.75
N ILE A 203 -8.67 14.25 -22.07
CA ILE A 203 -10.12 14.39 -21.89
C ILE A 203 -10.63 15.47 -22.86
N ALA A 204 -11.81 15.29 -23.45
CA ALA A 204 -12.49 16.31 -24.28
C ALA A 204 -12.83 17.61 -23.50
N ASN A 205 -12.64 17.61 -22.18
CA ASN A 205 -12.97 18.72 -21.29
C ASN A 205 -11.94 19.86 -21.37
N SER A 206 -12.44 21.08 -21.34
CA SER A 206 -11.63 22.31 -21.26
C SER A 206 -10.77 22.35 -20.00
N MET A 207 -9.68 23.14 -20.02
CA MET A 207 -8.82 23.30 -18.83
C MET A 207 -9.60 23.80 -17.61
N LYS A 208 -10.53 24.75 -17.80
CA LYS A 208 -11.42 25.24 -16.73
C LYS A 208 -12.21 24.10 -16.10
N GLU A 209 -12.76 23.22 -16.92
CA GLU A 209 -13.54 22.07 -16.44
C GLU A 209 -12.66 21.05 -15.70
N ARG A 210 -11.44 20.79 -16.18
CA ARG A 210 -10.47 19.95 -15.47
C ARG A 210 -10.11 20.52 -14.09
N LEU A 211 -9.96 21.83 -13.98
CA LEU A 211 -9.69 22.49 -12.70
C LEU A 211 -10.91 22.42 -11.76
N VAL A 212 -12.10 22.82 -12.23
CA VAL A 212 -13.29 22.96 -11.38
C VAL A 212 -13.94 21.62 -11.04
N ARG A 213 -14.08 20.71 -12.01
CA ARG A 213 -14.74 19.40 -11.81
C ARG A 213 -13.75 18.28 -11.50
N GLY A 214 -12.46 18.53 -11.71
CA GLY A 214 -11.39 17.59 -11.42
C GLY A 214 -10.58 17.97 -10.19
N LEU A 215 -9.69 18.95 -10.35
CA LEU A 215 -8.67 19.29 -9.36
C LEU A 215 -9.26 19.86 -8.06
N LEU A 216 -10.29 20.71 -8.14
CA LEU A 216 -10.90 21.32 -6.97
C LEU A 216 -11.59 20.27 -6.05
N PRO A 217 -12.44 19.35 -6.55
CA PRO A 217 -12.96 18.26 -5.74
C PRO A 217 -11.85 17.37 -5.16
N LEU A 218 -10.84 17.03 -5.97
CA LEU A 218 -9.68 16.26 -5.50
C LEU A 218 -8.97 16.98 -4.33
N ALA A 219 -8.72 18.28 -4.46
CA ALA A 219 -8.08 19.09 -3.42
C ALA A 219 -8.97 19.22 -2.18
N ALA A 220 -10.27 19.44 -2.34
CA ALA A 220 -11.21 19.52 -1.22
C ALA A 220 -11.27 18.21 -0.43
N GLY A 221 -11.32 17.08 -1.14
CA GLY A 221 -11.23 15.76 -0.53
C GLY A 221 -9.89 15.57 0.19
N GLY A 222 -8.79 15.99 -0.43
CA GLY A 222 -7.45 15.95 0.16
C GLY A 222 -7.33 16.76 1.45
N ILE A 223 -7.86 17.99 1.47
CA ILE A 223 -7.89 18.82 2.68
C ILE A 223 -8.69 18.12 3.79
N ILE A 224 -9.85 17.56 3.46
CA ILE A 224 -10.70 16.85 4.43
C ILE A 224 -10.01 15.59 4.98
N GLY A 225 -9.40 14.78 4.11
CA GLY A 225 -8.64 13.60 4.53
C GLY A 225 -7.41 13.94 5.39
N GLY A 226 -6.85 15.14 5.20
CA GLY A 226 -5.70 15.65 5.94
C GLY A 226 -6.07 16.40 7.23
N LEU A 227 -7.36 16.57 7.54
CA LEU A 227 -7.81 17.38 8.67
C LEU A 227 -7.15 17.01 10.00
N PRO A 228 -7.00 15.73 10.40
CA PRO A 228 -6.35 15.43 11.67
C PRO A 228 -4.91 15.95 11.74
N THR A 229 -4.16 15.80 10.66
CA THR A 229 -2.78 16.31 10.56
C THR A 229 -2.76 17.84 10.56
N LEU A 230 -3.62 18.48 9.76
CA LEU A 230 -3.71 19.93 9.65
C LEU A 230 -4.16 20.58 10.97
N ALA A 231 -5.09 19.94 11.69
CA ALA A 231 -5.58 20.42 12.97
C ALA A 231 -4.43 20.51 13.99
N HIS A 232 -3.64 19.44 14.14
CA HIS A 232 -2.47 19.42 15.03
C HIS A 232 -1.40 20.42 14.63
N MET A 233 -1.10 20.50 13.32
CA MET A 233 -0.13 21.47 12.80
C MET A 233 -0.57 22.92 13.08
N LEU A 234 -1.87 23.21 13.08
CA LEU A 234 -2.41 24.55 13.33
C LEU A 234 -2.61 24.86 14.82
N SER A 235 -2.94 23.86 15.65
CA SER A 235 -3.18 24.06 17.09
C SER A 235 -1.89 24.23 17.88
N ASP A 236 -0.86 23.46 17.54
CA ASP A 236 0.48 23.59 18.12
C ASP A 236 1.55 23.23 17.08
N PRO A 237 1.93 24.19 16.22
CA PRO A 237 2.94 23.97 15.19
C PRO A 237 4.28 23.54 15.79
N GLU A 238 4.67 24.08 16.94
CA GLU A 238 5.97 23.82 17.56
C GLU A 238 6.08 22.36 18.00
N ALA A 239 5.11 21.87 18.79
CA ALA A 239 5.09 20.47 19.19
C ALA A 239 4.95 19.53 17.99
N PHE A 240 4.07 19.87 17.03
CA PHE A 240 3.90 19.07 15.81
C PHE A 240 5.22 18.91 15.04
N PHE A 241 5.92 19.99 14.72
CA PHE A 241 7.17 19.93 13.96
C PHE A 241 8.32 19.32 14.77
N ALA A 242 8.40 19.58 16.08
CA ALA A 242 9.38 18.97 16.96
C ALA A 242 9.30 17.43 16.90
N HIS A 243 8.09 16.88 17.00
CA HIS A 243 7.88 15.44 17.06
C HIS A 243 7.79 14.76 15.69
N THR A 244 7.38 15.45 14.62
CA THR A 244 7.21 14.82 13.30
C THR A 244 8.34 15.10 12.30
N LEU A 245 8.99 16.26 12.36
CA LEU A 245 10.06 16.63 11.42
C LEU A 245 11.42 16.63 12.11
N SER A 246 11.58 17.45 13.15
CA SER A 246 12.85 17.58 13.88
C SER A 246 13.26 16.26 14.53
N TYR A 247 12.31 15.46 15.02
CA TYR A 247 12.60 14.11 15.51
C TYR A 247 13.36 13.27 14.48
N PHE A 248 12.90 13.19 13.22
CA PHE A 248 13.55 12.37 12.20
C PHE A 248 14.79 13.02 11.58
N MET A 249 14.90 14.35 11.62
CA MET A 249 16.04 15.08 11.07
C MET A 249 17.20 15.22 12.05
N GLU A 250 16.94 15.23 13.35
CA GLU A 250 17.92 15.57 14.39
C GLU A 250 18.02 14.48 15.45
N LEU A 251 16.95 14.26 16.23
CA LEU A 251 17.00 13.41 17.42
C LEU A 251 17.22 11.93 17.10
N HIS A 252 16.53 11.42 16.09
CA HIS A 252 16.62 10.03 15.66
C HIS A 252 18.01 9.73 15.06
N PRO A 253 18.56 10.52 14.12
CA PRO A 253 19.95 10.39 13.72
C PRO A 253 20.95 10.44 14.88
N ALA A 254 20.79 11.37 15.84
CA ALA A 254 21.67 11.51 17.00
C ALA A 254 21.65 10.26 17.89
N TYR A 255 20.46 9.77 18.25
CA TYR A 255 20.30 8.52 19.01
C TYR A 255 21.00 7.34 18.32
N TRP A 256 20.79 7.19 17.02
CA TRP A 256 21.38 6.07 16.29
C TRP A 256 22.87 6.22 16.06
N ALA A 257 23.42 7.43 16.02
CA ALA A 257 24.86 7.64 15.95
C ALA A 257 25.58 7.02 17.15
N GLU A 258 24.95 7.07 18.34
CA GLU A 258 25.50 6.51 19.59
C GLU A 258 25.17 5.02 19.78
N ALA A 259 24.07 4.53 19.21
CA ALA A 259 23.65 3.14 19.37
C ALA A 259 24.59 2.15 18.63
N ASP A 260 25.12 1.15 19.31
CA ASP A 260 26.02 0.11 18.73
C ASP A 260 25.26 -1.01 17.97
N LEU A 261 24.14 -0.65 17.34
CA LEU A 261 23.30 -1.57 16.58
C LEU A 261 23.54 -1.41 15.07
N PRO A 262 23.43 -2.50 14.28
CA PRO A 262 23.53 -2.44 12.83
C PRO A 262 22.49 -1.48 12.23
N LYS A 263 22.96 -0.53 11.41
CA LYS A 263 22.15 0.53 10.82
C LYS A 263 22.75 0.99 9.49
N ALA A 264 21.91 1.33 8.51
CA ALA A 264 22.36 1.91 7.25
C ALA A 264 22.34 3.44 7.35
N VAL A 265 23.50 4.07 7.50
CA VAL A 265 23.60 5.54 7.62
C VAL A 265 24.11 6.15 6.32
N GLY A 266 25.24 5.67 5.81
CA GLY A 266 25.85 6.19 4.60
C GLY A 266 25.13 5.73 3.32
N ILE A 267 25.32 6.48 2.22
CA ILE A 267 24.70 6.15 0.94
C ILE A 267 25.06 4.73 0.45
N LYS A 268 26.29 4.27 0.71
CA LYS A 268 26.75 2.92 0.39
C LYS A 268 25.90 1.86 1.10
N ASP A 269 25.70 2.01 2.41
CA ASP A 269 24.90 1.06 3.20
C ASP A 269 23.44 1.08 2.75
N LYS A 270 22.91 2.26 2.42
CA LYS A 270 21.57 2.41 1.86
C LYS A 270 21.43 1.74 0.50
N ILE A 271 22.45 1.76 -0.37
CA ILE A 271 22.43 1.05 -1.66
C ILE A 271 22.45 -0.46 -1.44
N LEU A 272 23.29 -0.97 -0.53
CA LEU A 272 23.32 -2.41 -0.21
C LEU A 272 22.00 -2.87 0.42
N LEU A 273 21.40 -2.03 1.26
CA LEU A 273 20.07 -2.27 1.81
C LEU A 273 19.01 -2.26 0.70
N ALA A 274 19.07 -1.30 -0.22
CA ALA A 274 18.19 -1.21 -1.37
C ALA A 274 18.26 -2.45 -2.27
N GLU A 275 19.48 -2.89 -2.58
CA GLU A 275 19.76 -4.09 -3.35
C GLU A 275 19.09 -5.31 -2.71
N ARG A 276 19.33 -5.52 -1.40
CA ARG A 276 18.74 -6.62 -0.64
C ARG A 276 17.21 -6.58 -0.65
N MET A 277 16.62 -5.39 -0.54
CA MET A 277 15.17 -5.22 -0.46
C MET A 277 14.47 -5.33 -1.83
N TRP A 278 15.04 -4.73 -2.87
CA TRP A 278 14.42 -4.64 -4.19
C TRP A 278 14.81 -5.75 -5.15
N LEU A 279 16.07 -6.22 -5.09
CA LEU A 279 16.55 -7.32 -5.93
C LEU A 279 16.40 -8.68 -5.24
N GLY A 280 15.81 -8.71 -4.03
CA GLY A 280 15.44 -9.93 -3.33
C GLY A 280 14.04 -10.43 -3.66
N ASN A 281 13.91 -11.75 -3.83
CA ASN A 281 12.64 -12.50 -3.85
C ASN A 281 11.60 -11.92 -4.84
N THR A 282 10.38 -11.68 -4.34
CA THR A 282 9.21 -11.17 -5.03
C THR A 282 9.32 -9.72 -5.50
N SER A 283 10.18 -8.90 -4.88
CA SER A 283 10.40 -7.52 -5.32
C SER A 283 11.11 -7.50 -6.67
N LEU A 284 12.13 -8.35 -6.83
CA LEU A 284 12.80 -8.55 -8.13
C LEU A 284 11.81 -9.07 -9.16
N LEU A 285 10.97 -10.02 -8.78
CA LEU A 285 9.96 -10.57 -9.68
C LEU A 285 8.97 -9.49 -10.12
N ALA A 286 8.54 -8.58 -9.24
CA ALA A 286 7.71 -7.43 -9.62
C ALA A 286 8.40 -6.54 -10.67
N LEU A 287 9.68 -6.21 -10.46
CA LEU A 287 10.49 -5.43 -11.40
C LEU A 287 10.62 -6.12 -12.76
N VAL A 288 10.91 -7.42 -12.77
CA VAL A 288 11.02 -8.23 -13.99
C VAL A 288 9.70 -8.27 -14.73
N ILE A 289 8.58 -8.53 -14.05
CA ILE A 289 7.26 -8.52 -14.68
C ILE A 289 6.97 -7.16 -15.32
N VAL A 290 7.16 -6.07 -14.58
CA VAL A 290 6.92 -4.71 -15.10
C VAL A 290 7.80 -4.42 -16.31
N GLY A 291 9.11 -4.72 -16.23
CA GLY A 291 10.05 -4.53 -17.33
C GLY A 291 9.70 -5.34 -18.58
N THR A 292 9.42 -6.64 -18.42
CA THR A 292 9.00 -7.52 -19.52
C THR A 292 7.68 -7.05 -20.14
N MET A 293 6.69 -6.68 -19.32
CA MET A 293 5.41 -6.20 -19.82
C MET A 293 5.55 -4.85 -20.55
N ALA A 294 6.36 -3.94 -20.06
CA ALA A 294 6.64 -2.67 -20.74
C ALA A 294 7.35 -2.89 -22.08
N ALA A 295 8.32 -3.81 -22.13
CA ALA A 295 8.99 -4.20 -23.35
C ALA A 295 8.03 -4.83 -24.37
N LEU A 296 7.15 -5.74 -23.94
CA LEU A 296 6.12 -6.34 -24.79
C LEU A 296 5.12 -5.31 -25.32
N VAL A 297 4.61 -4.42 -24.46
CA VAL A 297 3.72 -3.33 -24.87
C VAL A 297 4.40 -2.43 -25.90
N THR A 298 5.69 -2.13 -25.71
CA THR A 298 6.47 -1.32 -26.65
C THR A 298 6.70 -2.04 -27.97
N ALA A 299 7.02 -3.33 -27.95
CA ALA A 299 7.22 -4.13 -29.15
C ALA A 299 5.93 -4.25 -29.99
N MET A 300 4.77 -4.38 -29.33
CA MET A 300 3.48 -4.56 -29.99
C MET A 300 2.87 -3.25 -30.50
N ASN A 301 2.92 -2.20 -29.68
CA ASN A 301 2.15 -0.97 -29.88
C ASN A 301 3.04 0.28 -30.04
N GLY A 302 4.36 0.10 -30.04
CA GLY A 302 5.35 1.18 -30.05
C GLY A 302 5.47 1.91 -28.71
N LEU A 303 6.46 2.80 -28.62
CA LEU A 303 6.76 3.56 -27.40
C LEU A 303 5.60 4.47 -26.95
N ARG A 304 4.74 4.89 -27.90
CA ARG A 304 3.54 5.69 -27.62
C ARG A 304 2.53 4.98 -26.71
N ALA A 305 2.54 3.64 -26.65
CA ALA A 305 1.66 2.94 -25.74
C ALA A 305 2.04 3.12 -24.26
N LEU A 306 3.32 3.47 -23.99
CA LEU A 306 3.81 3.82 -22.66
C LEU A 306 3.54 5.29 -22.29
N THR A 307 3.12 6.12 -23.25
CA THR A 307 2.75 7.53 -22.96
C THR A 307 1.32 7.67 -22.47
N ASP A 308 0.64 6.57 -22.15
CA ASP A 308 -0.64 6.59 -21.45
C ASP A 308 -0.47 7.25 -20.08
N TRP A 309 -1.36 8.17 -19.73
CA TRP A 309 -1.26 8.94 -18.49
C TRP A 309 -1.17 8.05 -17.25
N LYS A 310 -1.82 6.87 -17.24
CA LYS A 310 -1.76 5.94 -16.10
C LYS A 310 -0.36 5.39 -15.95
N VAL A 311 0.26 5.00 -17.06
CA VAL A 311 1.63 4.47 -17.06
C VAL A 311 2.59 5.56 -16.57
N ILE A 312 2.50 6.78 -17.10
CA ILE A 312 3.34 7.92 -16.70
C ILE A 312 3.18 8.21 -15.20
N VAL A 313 1.94 8.36 -14.73
CA VAL A 313 1.62 8.71 -13.34
C VAL A 313 2.07 7.62 -12.38
N ILE A 314 1.76 6.34 -12.66
CA ILE A 314 2.15 5.24 -11.77
C ILE A 314 3.66 5.02 -11.81
N ALA A 315 4.31 5.07 -12.98
CA ALA A 315 5.76 4.93 -13.09
C ALA A 315 6.49 6.08 -12.38
N GLY A 316 5.98 7.31 -12.49
CA GLY A 316 6.47 8.46 -11.73
C GLY A 316 6.34 8.26 -10.22
N MET A 317 5.19 7.78 -9.74
CA MET A 317 5.02 7.44 -8.31
C MET A 317 5.94 6.29 -7.87
N ALA A 318 6.12 5.25 -8.68
CA ALA A 318 7.07 4.17 -8.38
C ALA A 318 8.50 4.72 -8.25
N LEU A 319 8.94 5.54 -9.21
CA LEU A 319 10.25 6.18 -9.22
C LEU A 319 10.45 7.09 -7.99
N CYS A 320 9.48 7.93 -7.66
CA CYS A 320 9.53 8.74 -6.44
C CYS A 320 9.54 7.88 -5.19
N GLY A 321 8.83 6.74 -5.17
CA GLY A 321 8.94 5.75 -4.10
C GLY A 321 10.36 5.22 -3.94
N PHE A 322 11.07 4.94 -5.04
CA PHE A 322 12.47 4.50 -5.00
C PHE A 322 13.36 5.60 -4.42
N VAL A 323 13.21 6.84 -4.90
CA VAL A 323 14.00 7.99 -4.44
C VAL A 323 13.75 8.29 -2.96
N VAL A 324 12.49 8.36 -2.53
CA VAL A 324 12.11 8.67 -1.14
C VAL A 324 12.59 7.60 -0.16
N SER A 325 12.80 6.36 -0.60
CA SER A 325 13.35 5.29 0.24
C SER A 325 14.76 5.60 0.76
N PHE A 326 15.50 6.50 0.11
CA PHE A 326 16.83 6.95 0.54
C PHE A 326 16.83 8.15 1.49
N VAL A 327 15.69 8.81 1.69
CA VAL A 327 15.58 10.02 2.52
C VAL A 327 15.82 9.71 4.01
N PRO A 328 15.16 8.71 4.64
CA PRO A 328 15.33 8.48 6.07
C PRO A 328 16.74 8.05 6.44
N THR A 329 17.28 8.61 7.53
CA THR A 329 18.59 8.25 8.09
C THR A 329 18.49 8.02 9.60
N PRO A 330 18.98 6.89 10.14
CA PRO A 330 19.36 5.67 9.42
C PRO A 330 18.20 5.07 8.63
N SER A 331 18.51 4.23 7.65
CA SER A 331 17.52 3.51 6.85
C SER A 331 17.26 2.11 7.37
N PHE A 332 15.98 1.72 7.42
CA PHE A 332 15.49 0.40 7.80
C PHE A 332 14.70 -0.24 6.65
N ASP A 333 14.53 -1.57 6.69
CA ASP A 333 13.86 -2.36 5.65
C ASP A 333 12.48 -1.79 5.24
N HIS A 334 11.69 -1.33 6.20
CA HIS A 334 10.33 -0.82 5.94
C HIS A 334 10.28 0.52 5.19
N TYR A 335 11.41 1.24 5.05
CA TYR A 335 11.48 2.45 4.23
C TYR A 335 11.58 2.16 2.73
N TYR A 336 11.86 0.91 2.33
CA TYR A 336 12.01 0.50 0.94
C TYR A 336 10.72 -0.05 0.32
N VAL A 337 9.63 -0.10 1.09
CA VAL A 337 8.27 -0.51 0.66
C VAL A 337 7.58 0.45 -0.33
N PRO A 338 7.78 1.79 -0.31
CA PRO A 338 6.99 2.74 -1.10
C PRO A 338 6.80 2.44 -2.59
N PRO A 339 7.79 1.91 -3.35
CA PRO A 339 7.60 1.58 -4.76
C PRO A 339 6.59 0.46 -5.01
N LEU A 340 6.45 -0.49 -4.07
CA LEU A 340 5.76 -1.75 -4.26
C LEU A 340 4.29 -1.63 -4.72
N PRO A 341 3.40 -0.83 -4.07
CA PRO A 341 2.02 -0.69 -4.56
C PRO A 341 1.94 -0.15 -5.99
N PHE A 342 2.89 0.69 -6.39
CA PHE A 342 2.92 1.26 -7.75
C PHE A 342 3.44 0.26 -8.78
N LEU A 343 4.38 -0.62 -8.42
CA LEU A 343 4.76 -1.75 -9.27
C LEU A 343 3.57 -2.69 -9.51
N VAL A 344 2.80 -2.99 -8.47
CA VAL A 344 1.57 -3.80 -8.58
C VAL A 344 0.54 -3.12 -9.51
N LEU A 345 0.35 -1.80 -9.39
CA LEU A 345 -0.50 -1.04 -10.31
C LEU A 345 0.02 -1.05 -11.75
N LEU A 346 1.34 -0.94 -11.98
CA LEU A 346 1.94 -1.04 -13.33
C LEU A 346 1.68 -2.40 -13.96
N ILE A 347 1.79 -3.49 -13.20
CA ILE A 347 1.45 -4.84 -13.69
C ILE A 347 0.03 -4.87 -14.24
N LEU A 348 -0.95 -4.33 -13.51
CA LEU A 348 -2.34 -4.30 -13.95
C LEU A 348 -2.55 -3.43 -15.20
N VAL A 349 -2.00 -2.21 -15.21
CA VAL A 349 -2.17 -1.27 -16.33
C VAL A 349 -1.51 -1.79 -17.60
N LEU A 350 -0.30 -2.34 -17.51
CA LEU A 350 0.40 -2.90 -18.66
C LEU A 350 -0.29 -4.17 -19.16
N ALA A 351 -0.81 -5.02 -18.26
CA ALA A 351 -1.59 -6.20 -18.65
C ALA A 351 -2.86 -5.84 -19.42
N GLY A 352 -3.56 -4.76 -19.03
CA GLY A 352 -4.74 -4.26 -19.75
C GLY A 352 -4.44 -3.78 -21.18
N LYS A 353 -3.18 -3.48 -21.49
CA LYS A 353 -2.74 -3.02 -22.82
C LYS A 353 -2.36 -4.17 -23.78
N ILE A 354 -2.32 -5.42 -23.30
CA ILE A 354 -1.92 -6.56 -24.12
C ILE A 354 -3.15 -7.39 -24.50
N GLY A 355 -3.57 -7.27 -25.77
CA GLY A 355 -4.66 -8.03 -26.37
C GLY A 355 -4.19 -9.03 -27.44
N GLY A 356 -5.16 -9.70 -28.08
CA GLY A 356 -4.93 -10.52 -29.28
C GLY A 356 -4.05 -11.76 -29.04
N GLU A 357 -3.19 -12.06 -30.02
CA GLU A 357 -2.37 -13.28 -30.10
C GLU A 357 -1.38 -13.42 -28.94
N HIS A 358 -0.89 -12.31 -28.39
CA HIS A 358 0.07 -12.29 -27.29
C HIS A 358 -0.54 -12.56 -25.90
N ARG A 359 -1.87 -12.54 -25.78
CA ARG A 359 -2.57 -12.72 -24.50
C ARG A 359 -2.23 -14.06 -23.84
N ARG A 360 -2.04 -15.13 -24.63
CA ARG A 360 -1.69 -16.45 -24.09
C ARG A 360 -0.30 -16.45 -23.45
N ALA A 361 0.70 -15.89 -24.12
CA ALA A 361 2.07 -15.82 -23.61
C ALA A 361 2.15 -15.01 -22.31
N VAL A 362 1.48 -13.85 -22.27
CA VAL A 362 1.40 -13.02 -21.06
C VAL A 362 0.65 -13.71 -19.93
N THR A 363 -0.42 -14.44 -20.24
CA THR A 363 -1.14 -15.23 -19.24
C THR A 363 -0.21 -16.29 -18.63
N MET A 364 0.61 -16.97 -19.44
CA MET A 364 1.60 -17.93 -18.94
C MET A 364 2.68 -17.25 -18.10
N LEU A 365 3.22 -16.11 -18.55
CA LEU A 365 4.20 -15.34 -17.78
C LEU A 365 3.67 -14.95 -16.40
N MET A 366 2.44 -14.43 -16.34
CA MET A 366 1.78 -14.02 -15.10
C MET A 366 1.46 -15.21 -14.20
N ALA A 367 1.01 -16.33 -14.75
CA ALA A 367 0.77 -17.55 -14.00
C ALA A 367 2.07 -18.13 -13.41
N SER A 368 3.15 -18.16 -14.18
CA SER A 368 4.47 -18.58 -13.71
C SER A 368 4.98 -17.67 -12.59
N ALA A 369 4.85 -16.35 -12.76
CA ALA A 369 5.21 -15.40 -11.74
C ALA A 369 4.38 -15.56 -10.45
N ALA A 370 3.07 -15.80 -10.58
CA ALA A 370 2.20 -16.09 -9.44
C ALA A 370 2.67 -17.33 -8.65
N VAL A 371 3.03 -18.42 -9.35
CA VAL A 371 3.58 -19.62 -8.71
C VAL A 371 4.90 -19.33 -8.01
N LEU A 372 5.83 -18.63 -8.67
CA LEU A 372 7.12 -18.25 -8.08
C LEU A 372 6.96 -17.35 -6.85
N CYS A 373 5.98 -16.43 -6.85
CA CYS A 373 5.66 -15.62 -5.68
C CYS A 373 5.29 -16.50 -4.48
N VAL A 374 4.37 -17.46 -4.67
CA VAL A 374 3.95 -18.38 -3.61
C VAL A 374 5.14 -19.19 -3.11
N LEU A 375 5.91 -19.82 -4.00
CA LEU A 375 7.07 -20.64 -3.64
C LEU A 375 8.09 -19.86 -2.80
N ASN A 376 8.40 -18.62 -3.17
CA ASN A 376 9.33 -17.77 -2.42
C ASN A 376 8.79 -17.37 -1.03
N ALA A 377 7.47 -17.27 -0.88
CA ALA A 377 6.83 -16.92 0.38
C ALA A 377 6.51 -18.13 1.27
N THR A 378 6.48 -19.34 0.72
CA THR A 378 6.07 -20.58 1.41
C THR A 378 6.70 -20.73 2.79
N PRO A 379 8.03 -20.57 3.00
CA PRO A 379 8.62 -20.76 4.34
C PRO A 379 8.03 -19.82 5.40
N ARG A 380 7.71 -18.58 5.02
CA ARG A 380 7.11 -17.59 5.92
C ARG A 380 5.62 -17.86 6.13
N LEU A 381 4.89 -18.16 5.07
CA LEU A 381 3.44 -18.42 5.12
C LEU A 381 3.10 -19.70 5.87
N ALA A 382 3.88 -20.77 5.67
CA ALA A 382 3.71 -22.04 6.38
C ALA A 382 3.85 -21.86 7.91
N GLY A 383 4.82 -21.05 8.35
CA GLY A 383 4.96 -20.70 9.78
C GLY A 383 3.74 -19.97 10.34
N GLY A 384 3.10 -19.10 9.56
CA GLY A 384 1.84 -18.46 9.97
C GLY A 384 0.65 -19.42 9.97
N LEU A 385 0.56 -20.33 9.00
CA LEU A 385 -0.49 -21.35 9.02
C LEU A 385 -0.34 -22.28 10.24
N ALA A 386 0.90 -22.63 10.60
CA ALA A 386 1.17 -23.44 11.78
C ALA A 386 0.83 -22.72 13.11
N SER A 387 0.91 -21.37 13.16
CA SER A 387 0.60 -20.61 14.38
C SER A 387 -0.88 -20.67 14.79
N PHE A 388 -1.78 -21.09 13.88
CA PHE A 388 -3.17 -21.37 14.25
C PHE A 388 -3.32 -22.56 15.19
N ALA A 389 -2.35 -23.45 15.25
CA ALA A 389 -2.33 -24.54 16.24
C ALA A 389 -1.93 -24.06 17.65
N THR A 390 -1.35 -22.86 17.79
CA THR A 390 -0.82 -22.33 19.06
C THR A 390 -1.31 -20.91 19.33
N THR A 391 -2.59 -20.80 19.71
CA THR A 391 -3.29 -19.51 19.94
C THR A 391 -2.78 -18.72 21.15
N GLY A 392 -2.03 -19.34 22.07
CA GLY A 392 -1.48 -18.67 23.26
C GLY A 392 -0.53 -17.50 22.98
N SER A 393 -0.04 -17.36 21.74
CA SER A 393 0.84 -16.27 21.31
C SER A 393 0.11 -15.01 20.81
N TRP A 394 -1.22 -15.04 20.74
CA TRP A 394 -2.01 -13.96 20.11
C TRP A 394 -2.36 -12.82 21.08
N ASP A 395 -2.42 -13.11 22.38
CA ASP A 395 -2.81 -12.17 23.45
C ASP A 395 -1.57 -11.73 24.26
N THR A 396 -0.71 -10.88 23.68
CA THR A 396 0.54 -10.45 24.35
C THR A 396 0.43 -9.13 25.10
N LEU A 397 -0.65 -8.36 24.96
CA LEU A 397 -0.86 -7.09 25.66
C LEU A 397 -2.31 -6.92 26.11
N ARG A 398 -2.55 -7.06 27.41
CA ARG A 398 -3.83 -6.75 28.08
C ARG A 398 -3.66 -5.47 28.87
N LEU A 399 -4.52 -4.49 28.65
CA LEU A 399 -4.64 -3.34 29.55
C LEU A 399 -5.57 -3.75 30.68
N ALA A 400 -5.11 -3.67 31.93
CA ALA A 400 -6.01 -3.70 33.06
C ALA A 400 -6.86 -2.43 32.98
N ARG A 401 -8.15 -2.56 32.63
CA ARG A 401 -9.10 -1.47 32.88
C ARG A 401 -9.38 -1.52 34.37
N ASP A 402 -9.06 -0.44 35.07
CA ASP A 402 -9.46 -0.30 36.47
C ASP A 402 -10.98 -0.51 36.59
N VAL A 403 -11.33 -1.39 37.53
CA VAL A 403 -12.68 -1.65 37.98
C VAL A 403 -13.20 -0.32 38.54
N GLN A 404 -14.15 0.31 37.83
CA GLN A 404 -15.02 1.33 38.43
C GLN A 404 -16.23 0.67 39.08
#